data_AF-A0A5B7A7C2-F1
#
_entry.id   AF-A0A5B7A7C2-F1
#
_cell.length_a   1.000
_cell.length_b   1.000
_cell.length_c   1.000
_cell.angle_alpha   90.00
_cell.angle_beta   90.00
_cell.angle_gamma   90.00
#
_symmetry.space_group_name_H-M   'P 1'
#
loop_
_entity.id
_entity.type
_entity.pdbx_description
1 polymer ?
#
loop_
_entity_poly.entity_id
_entity_poly.type
_entity_poly.pdbx_seq_one_letter_code
_entity_poly.pdbx_strand_id
1 'polypeptide(L)'
;SNVQTDIDQIETKIDSSASTLGDRTLDNSNDIKDLLDSVRLALIVIAAVMLILTFLGFLFSIFGMQFLVYTLVIIGWILIAGTFILSGIFLLLHNVTADSCVAMNEWVLNPTAHTALDDILPCVDNATAQETLSRSKEVTSQLVDVINQVITNVSNINFSPNFAPFYYNQSGPLMPTLCTPFNSDLTDRACATGEVDLSNAIQVWRNYVCQVSSSGVCTTTGRVTPTIYNQMSAAVNVSYGLYHYGPFLVDLEDCVFVRQTFSDIYGYHCPGLQRYGEWIYVGLVLVSAAVMLSLVFWVIYGRERRHRVYTKAIMAKSAPGFEGDKNT
;
A
#
# COMPACT_ATOMS: atom_id res chain seq x y z
N SER A 1 26.31 -3.14 -29.12
CA SER A 1 25.50 -3.11 -27.89
C SER A 1 24.38 -4.11 -28.09
N ASN A 2 24.26 -5.13 -27.25
CA ASN A 2 23.28 -6.20 -27.45
C ASN A 2 21.98 -5.81 -26.75
N VAL A 3 21.01 -5.28 -27.50
CA VAL A 3 19.70 -4.82 -27.00
C VAL A 3 19.02 -5.87 -26.12
N GLN A 4 19.22 -7.15 -26.42
CA GLN A 4 18.69 -8.25 -25.61
C GLN A 4 19.28 -8.28 -24.20
N THR A 5 20.59 -8.04 -24.05
CA THR A 5 21.24 -7.97 -22.74
C THR A 5 20.75 -6.77 -21.93
N ASP A 6 20.43 -5.65 -22.58
CA ASP A 6 19.90 -4.46 -21.90
C ASP A 6 18.46 -4.71 -21.41
N ILE A 7 17.63 -5.40 -22.21
CA ILE A 7 16.26 -5.80 -21.82
C ILE A 7 16.28 -6.79 -20.65
N ASP A 8 17.11 -7.83 -20.71
CA ASP A 8 17.23 -8.82 -19.63
C ASP A 8 17.69 -8.16 -18.31
N GLN A 9 18.57 -7.16 -18.39
CA GLN A 9 18.98 -6.36 -17.23
C GLN A 9 17.85 -5.47 -16.68
N ILE A 10 17.00 -4.94 -17.54
CA ILE A 10 15.84 -4.14 -17.13
C ILE A 10 14.79 -5.03 -16.47
N GLU A 11 14.47 -6.19 -17.05
CA GLU A 11 13.53 -7.16 -16.50
C GLU A 11 13.95 -7.60 -15.09
N THR A 12 15.20 -8.02 -14.91
CA THR A 12 15.73 -8.41 -13.60
C THR A 12 15.70 -7.27 -12.56
N LYS A 13 15.94 -6.02 -12.98
CA LYS A 13 15.80 -4.84 -12.11
C LYS A 13 14.35 -4.55 -11.76
N ILE A 14 13.42 -4.68 -12.70
CA ILE A 14 11.99 -4.48 -12.47
C ILE A 14 11.48 -5.54 -11.49
N ASP A 15 11.80 -6.82 -11.70
CA ASP A 15 11.37 -7.91 -10.83
C ASP A 15 11.92 -7.78 -9.40
N SER A 16 13.20 -7.43 -9.27
CA SER A 16 13.82 -7.21 -7.96
C SER A 16 13.26 -5.96 -7.25
N SER A 17 12.95 -4.90 -7.99
CA SER A 17 12.33 -3.69 -7.44
C SER A 17 10.88 -3.96 -7.03
N ALA A 18 10.11 -4.64 -7.86
CA ALA A 18 8.70 -4.98 -7.59
C ALA A 18 8.55 -5.93 -6.39
N SER A 19 9.38 -6.97 -6.31
CA SER A 19 9.41 -7.89 -5.15
C SER A 19 9.84 -7.15 -3.87
N THR A 20 10.90 -6.36 -3.92
CA THR A 20 11.35 -5.57 -2.77
C THR A 20 10.27 -4.59 -2.31
N LEU A 21 9.63 -3.86 -3.24
CA LEU A 21 8.54 -2.93 -2.91
C LEU A 21 7.33 -3.67 -2.32
N GLY A 22 6.96 -4.81 -2.90
CA GLY A 22 5.86 -5.64 -2.40
C GLY A 22 6.12 -6.12 -0.97
N ASP A 23 7.30 -6.69 -0.73
CA ASP A 23 7.71 -7.19 0.58
C ASP A 23 7.78 -6.06 1.60
N ARG A 24 8.42 -4.93 1.27
CA ARG A 24 8.52 -3.76 2.17
C ARG A 24 7.16 -3.13 2.46
N THR A 25 6.27 -3.05 1.47
CA THR A 25 4.93 -2.50 1.67
C THR A 25 4.09 -3.40 2.58
N LEU A 26 4.21 -4.72 2.40
CA LEU A 26 3.50 -5.69 3.22
C LEU A 26 4.01 -5.70 4.66
N ASP A 27 5.33 -5.69 4.85
CA ASP A 27 6.00 -5.59 6.14
C ASP A 27 5.58 -4.31 6.88
N ASN A 28 5.71 -3.14 6.23
CA ASN A 28 5.27 -1.86 6.78
C ASN A 28 3.78 -1.84 7.13
N SER A 29 2.92 -2.42 6.27
CA SER A 29 1.48 -2.48 6.54
C SER A 29 1.16 -3.32 7.77
N ASN A 30 1.86 -4.45 7.95
CA ASN A 30 1.69 -5.31 9.10
C ASN A 30 2.19 -4.63 10.38
N ASP A 31 3.38 -4.03 10.35
CA ASP A 31 3.95 -3.30 11.48
C ASP A 31 3.04 -2.15 11.96
N ILE A 32 2.46 -1.39 11.02
CA ILE A 32 1.52 -0.31 11.36
C ILE A 32 0.26 -0.87 12.02
N LYS A 33 -0.31 -1.96 11.50
CA LYS A 33 -1.51 -2.59 12.08
C LYS A 33 -1.23 -3.12 13.48
N ASP A 34 -0.13 -3.83 13.67
CA ASP A 34 0.28 -4.39 14.96
C ASP A 34 0.51 -3.28 15.99
N LEU A 35 1.12 -2.16 15.59
CA LEU A 35 1.29 -0.99 16.46
C LEU A 35 -0.07 -0.39 16.86
N LEU A 36 -0.98 -0.18 15.91
CA LEU A 36 -2.30 0.38 16.16
C LEU A 36 -3.13 -0.52 17.09
N ASP A 37 -3.10 -1.83 16.87
CA ASP A 37 -3.80 -2.80 17.70
C ASP A 37 -3.20 -2.87 19.12
N SER A 38 -1.88 -2.79 19.23
CA SER A 38 -1.18 -2.72 20.52
C SER A 38 -1.58 -1.47 21.32
N VAL A 39 -1.63 -0.31 20.66
CA VAL A 39 -2.05 0.95 21.29
C VAL A 39 -3.52 0.89 21.70
N ARG A 40 -4.40 0.35 20.86
CA ARG A 40 -5.82 0.16 21.17
C ARG A 40 -5.99 -0.72 22.40
N LEU A 41 -5.28 -1.85 22.48
CA LEU A 41 -5.30 -2.74 23.62
C LEU A 41 -4.82 -2.03 24.89
N ALA A 42 -3.71 -1.28 24.80
CA ALA A 42 -3.17 -0.52 25.93
C ALA A 42 -4.18 0.50 26.48
N LEU A 43 -4.88 1.24 25.61
CA LEU A 43 -5.91 2.19 26.02
C LEU A 43 -7.07 1.51 26.76
N ILE A 44 -7.53 0.35 26.29
CA ILE A 44 -8.61 -0.43 26.93
C ILE A 44 -8.17 -0.93 28.31
N VAL A 45 -6.96 -1.49 28.41
CA VAL A 45 -6.40 -1.99 29.68
C VAL A 45 -6.25 -0.86 30.69
N ILE A 46 -5.70 0.27 30.27
CA ILE A 46 -5.52 1.46 31.12
C ILE A 46 -6.88 1.95 31.64
N ALA A 47 -7.89 2.05 30.80
CA ALA A 47 -9.24 2.45 31.21
C ALA A 47 -9.82 1.48 32.25
N ALA A 48 -9.74 0.16 32.02
CA ALA A 48 -10.24 -0.84 32.94
C ALA A 48 -9.53 -0.80 34.30
N VAL A 49 -8.19 -0.71 34.30
CA VAL A 49 -7.39 -0.63 35.53
C VAL A 49 -7.70 0.66 36.31
N MET A 50 -7.88 1.80 35.63
CA MET A 50 -8.26 3.04 36.30
C MET A 50 -9.65 2.97 36.95
N LEU A 51 -10.62 2.30 36.33
CA LEU A 51 -11.93 2.07 36.94
C LEU A 51 -11.85 1.17 38.18
N ILE A 52 -11.04 0.12 38.14
CA ILE A 52 -10.84 -0.77 39.30
C ILE A 52 -10.12 -0.01 40.42
N LEU A 53 -9.09 0.78 40.08
CA LEU A 53 -8.31 1.56 41.04
C LEU A 53 -9.21 2.60 41.74
N THR A 54 -10.03 3.33 40.99
CA THR A 54 -10.98 4.31 41.55
C THR A 54 -11.99 3.65 42.49
N PHE A 55 -12.54 2.50 42.12
CA PHE A 55 -13.47 1.73 42.96
C PHE A 55 -12.83 1.22 44.25
N LEU A 56 -11.68 0.52 44.15
CA LEU A 56 -10.98 -0.03 45.31
C LEU A 56 -10.45 1.05 46.23
N GLY A 57 -9.89 2.13 45.68
CA GLY A 57 -9.38 3.25 46.46
C GLY A 57 -10.47 3.95 47.26
N PHE A 58 -11.66 4.12 46.66
CA PHE A 58 -12.83 4.64 47.38
C PHE A 58 -13.24 3.73 48.55
N LEU A 59 -13.40 2.43 48.31
CA LEU A 59 -13.76 1.46 49.34
C LEU A 59 -12.74 1.43 50.49
N PHE A 60 -11.45 1.32 50.18
CA PHE A 60 -10.40 1.22 51.19
C PHE A 60 -10.20 2.52 51.97
N SER A 61 -10.45 3.67 51.34
CA SER A 61 -10.50 4.98 52.00
C SER A 61 -11.61 5.04 53.06
N ILE A 62 -12.80 4.47 52.77
CA ILE A 62 -13.92 4.36 53.72
C ILE A 62 -13.64 3.34 54.84
N PHE A 63 -13.05 2.19 54.54
CA PHE A 63 -12.69 1.21 55.57
C PHE A 63 -11.48 1.63 56.41
N GLY A 64 -10.68 2.60 55.94
CA GLY A 64 -9.53 3.13 56.67
C GLY A 64 -8.30 2.23 56.62
N MET A 65 -8.19 1.36 55.60
CA MET A 65 -7.07 0.44 55.41
C MET A 65 -5.87 1.16 54.80
N GLN A 66 -5.05 1.78 55.66
CA GLN A 66 -3.99 2.71 55.25
C GLN A 66 -2.95 2.10 54.31
N PHE A 67 -2.48 0.89 54.59
CA PHE A 67 -1.46 0.24 53.76
C PHE A 67 -1.92 0.07 52.30
N LEU A 68 -3.14 -0.41 52.10
CA LEU A 68 -3.71 -0.62 50.77
C LEU A 68 -3.92 0.70 50.01
N VAL A 69 -4.37 1.75 50.70
CA VAL A 69 -4.52 3.08 50.08
C VAL A 69 -3.17 3.61 49.60
N TYR A 70 -2.10 3.50 50.41
CA TYR A 70 -0.76 3.93 50.00
C TYR A 70 -0.24 3.14 48.80
N THR A 71 -0.43 1.81 48.75
CA THR A 71 -0.06 1.00 47.59
C THR A 71 -0.82 1.42 46.32
N LEU A 72 -2.14 1.66 46.42
CA LEU A 72 -2.95 2.13 45.29
C LEU A 72 -2.53 3.52 44.80
N VAL A 73 -2.10 4.41 45.70
CA VAL A 73 -1.58 5.73 45.32
C VAL A 73 -0.31 5.58 44.49
N ILE A 74 0.62 4.71 44.87
CA ILE A 74 1.85 4.46 44.10
C ILE A 74 1.51 3.94 42.70
N ILE A 75 0.61 2.95 42.60
CA ILE A 75 0.15 2.41 41.31
C ILE A 75 -0.52 3.51 40.47
N GLY A 76 -1.35 4.34 41.10
CA GLY A 76 -2.03 5.44 40.43
C GLY A 76 -1.08 6.46 39.83
N TRP A 77 0.02 6.81 40.52
CA TRP A 77 1.05 7.69 39.98
C TRP A 77 1.80 7.09 38.78
N ILE A 78 2.06 5.78 38.80
CA ILE A 78 2.65 5.06 37.66
C ILE A 78 1.71 5.13 36.44
N LEU A 79 0.41 4.89 36.64
CA LEU A 79 -0.58 4.98 35.57
C LEU A 79 -0.70 6.41 35.01
N ILE A 80 -0.68 7.42 35.87
CA ILE A 80 -0.68 8.84 35.45
C ILE A 80 0.53 9.11 34.55
N ALA A 81 1.74 8.70 34.96
CA ALA A 81 2.94 8.87 34.14
C ALA A 81 2.81 8.18 32.77
N GLY A 82 2.29 6.96 32.73
CA GLY A 82 2.02 6.24 31.47
C GLY A 82 1.01 6.96 30.57
N THR A 83 -0.09 7.48 31.13
CA THR A 83 -1.10 8.22 30.36
C THR A 83 -0.55 9.53 29.77
N PHE A 84 0.36 10.21 30.46
CA PHE A 84 1.02 11.41 29.93
C PHE A 84 1.95 11.08 28.77
N ILE A 85 2.71 9.98 28.86
CA ILE A 85 3.57 9.51 27.75
C ILE A 85 2.70 9.18 26.52
N LEU A 86 1.62 8.41 26.71
CA LEU A 86 0.68 8.11 25.63
C LEU A 86 0.05 9.36 25.04
N SER A 87 -0.35 10.33 25.88
CA SER A 87 -0.88 11.60 25.40
C SER A 87 0.13 12.35 24.52
N GLY A 88 1.41 12.34 24.87
CA GLY A 88 2.46 12.93 24.05
C GLY A 88 2.61 12.24 22.69
N ILE A 89 2.57 10.91 22.67
CA ILE A 89 2.60 10.12 21.42
C ILE A 89 1.41 10.47 20.53
N PHE A 90 0.19 10.51 21.08
CA PHE A 90 -1.01 10.86 20.29
C PHE A 90 -0.99 12.30 19.78
N LEU A 91 -0.40 13.24 20.52
CA LEU A 91 -0.21 14.60 20.05
C LEU A 91 0.75 14.66 18.86
N LEU A 92 1.86 13.92 18.91
CA LEU A 92 2.78 13.80 17.77
C LEU A 92 2.10 13.15 16.57
N LEU A 93 1.34 12.06 16.78
CA LEU A 93 0.61 11.39 15.71
C LEU A 93 -0.44 12.32 15.08
N HIS A 94 -1.13 13.14 15.87
CA HIS A 94 -2.08 14.12 15.37
C HIS A 94 -1.41 15.13 14.43
N ASN A 95 -0.26 15.68 14.82
CA ASN A 95 0.49 16.63 13.99
C ASN A 95 1.04 15.96 12.72
N VAL A 96 1.69 14.80 12.84
CA VAL A 96 2.21 14.06 11.69
C VAL A 96 1.10 13.70 10.71
N THR A 97 -0.07 13.29 11.21
CA THR A 97 -1.21 13.01 10.34
C THR A 97 -1.71 14.28 9.66
N ALA A 98 -1.84 15.39 10.40
CA ALA A 98 -2.27 16.66 9.83
C ALA A 98 -1.33 17.15 8.72
N ASP A 99 -0.02 17.13 8.99
CA ASP A 99 1.02 17.50 8.03
C ASP A 99 1.01 16.57 6.81
N SER A 100 0.86 15.25 7.02
CA SER A 100 0.78 14.29 5.91
C SER A 100 -0.46 14.52 5.05
N CYS A 101 -1.61 14.80 5.66
CA CYS A 101 -2.85 15.11 4.95
C CYS A 101 -2.72 16.40 4.12
N VAL A 102 -2.08 17.44 4.67
CA VAL A 102 -1.82 18.69 3.93
C VAL A 102 -0.88 18.42 2.76
N ALA A 103 0.21 17.69 2.98
CA ALA A 103 1.17 17.34 1.93
C ALA A 103 0.52 16.53 0.80
N MET A 104 -0.33 15.55 1.12
CA MET A 104 -1.10 14.78 0.14
C MET A 104 -1.99 15.69 -0.72
N ASN A 105 -2.73 16.61 -0.09
CA ASN A 105 -3.61 17.54 -0.82
C ASN A 105 -2.83 18.56 -1.66
N GLU A 106 -1.70 19.08 -1.16
CA GLU A 106 -0.85 20.02 -1.89
C GLU A 106 -0.25 19.38 -3.16
N TRP A 107 0.20 18.12 -3.07
CA TRP A 107 0.68 17.35 -4.22
C TRP A 107 -0.42 17.11 -5.26
N VAL A 108 -1.64 16.76 -4.82
CA VAL A 108 -2.79 16.57 -5.72
C VAL A 108 -3.16 17.86 -6.46
N LEU A 109 -3.12 19.01 -5.78
CA LEU A 109 -3.48 20.31 -6.36
C LEU A 109 -2.40 20.89 -7.29
N ASN A 110 -1.13 20.54 -7.09
CA ASN A 110 0.00 21.11 -7.83
C ASN A 110 0.82 20.03 -8.57
N PRO A 111 0.26 19.38 -9.61
CA PRO A 111 0.86 18.21 -10.25
C PRO A 111 2.17 18.48 -11.02
N THR A 112 2.50 19.76 -11.28
CA THR A 112 3.71 20.17 -12.03
C THR A 112 4.72 20.90 -11.14
N ALA A 113 4.46 21.03 -9.84
CA ALA A 113 5.33 21.72 -8.91
C ALA A 113 6.11 20.69 -8.06
N HIS A 114 7.39 20.97 -7.81
CA HIS A 114 8.18 20.19 -6.86
C HIS A 114 7.57 20.32 -5.46
N THR A 115 7.04 19.21 -4.97
CA THR A 115 6.42 19.08 -3.65
C THR A 115 7.06 17.90 -2.91
N ALA A 116 6.80 17.76 -1.61
CA ALA A 116 7.45 16.75 -0.77
C ALA A 116 7.25 15.29 -1.22
N LEU A 117 6.25 15.03 -2.08
CA LEU A 117 5.92 13.70 -2.60
C LEU A 117 6.43 13.47 -4.04
N ASP A 118 6.92 14.51 -4.71
CA ASP A 118 7.40 14.47 -6.10
C ASP A 118 8.64 13.56 -6.25
N ASP A 119 9.56 13.61 -5.28
CA ASP A 119 10.78 12.79 -5.28
C ASP A 119 10.53 11.29 -4.99
N ILE A 120 9.33 10.93 -4.52
CA ILE A 120 8.99 9.58 -4.06
C ILE A 120 8.18 8.83 -5.13
N LEU A 121 7.35 9.53 -5.90
CA LEU A 121 6.46 8.95 -6.88
C LEU A 121 6.97 9.30 -8.29
N PRO A 122 7.42 8.31 -9.10
CA PRO A 122 7.99 8.54 -10.43
C PRO A 122 6.89 8.86 -11.47
N CYS A 123 6.09 9.87 -11.21
CA CYS A 123 4.98 10.30 -12.04
C CYS A 123 5.47 11.21 -13.15
N VAL A 124 4.94 11.04 -14.35
CA VAL A 124 5.15 11.99 -15.45
C VAL A 124 3.89 12.84 -15.64
N ASP A 125 4.02 13.95 -16.36
CA ASP A 125 2.87 14.75 -16.74
C ASP A 125 2.02 14.02 -17.81
N ASN A 126 0.74 14.36 -17.86
CA ASN A 126 -0.21 13.74 -18.79
C ASN A 126 0.23 13.87 -20.26
N ALA A 127 0.85 14.99 -20.66
CA ALA A 127 1.28 15.15 -22.05
C ALA A 127 2.41 14.17 -22.41
N THR A 128 3.39 14.00 -21.51
CA THR A 128 4.45 13.00 -21.66
C THR A 128 3.88 11.58 -21.67
N ALA A 129 2.95 11.26 -20.77
CA ALA A 129 2.29 9.94 -20.72
C ALA A 129 1.53 9.62 -22.03
N GLN A 130 0.82 10.60 -22.59
CA GLN A 130 0.12 10.45 -23.88
C GLN A 130 1.09 10.33 -25.06
N GLU A 131 2.23 11.00 -25.01
CA GLU A 131 3.30 10.80 -25.99
C GLU A 131 3.84 9.36 -25.91
N THR A 132 4.10 8.84 -24.71
CA THR A 132 4.51 7.44 -24.50
C THR A 132 3.48 6.45 -25.08
N LEU A 133 2.18 6.69 -24.85
CA LEU A 133 1.10 5.89 -25.44
C LEU A 133 1.16 5.90 -26.97
N SER A 134 1.29 7.09 -27.56
CA SER A 134 1.38 7.27 -29.01
C SER A 134 2.57 6.52 -29.60
N ARG A 135 3.74 6.58 -28.95
CA ARG A 135 4.93 5.81 -29.33
C ARG A 135 4.71 4.30 -29.22
N SER A 136 4.02 3.83 -28.19
CA SER A 136 3.65 2.41 -28.06
C SER A 136 2.75 1.94 -29.22
N LYS A 137 1.77 2.76 -29.62
CA LYS A 137 0.91 2.48 -30.79
C LYS A 137 1.71 2.46 -32.11
N GLU A 138 2.66 3.38 -32.27
CA GLU A 138 3.55 3.44 -33.44
C GLU A 138 4.43 2.18 -33.53
N VAL A 139 5.09 1.81 -32.44
CA VAL A 139 5.93 0.58 -32.38
C VAL A 139 5.10 -0.66 -32.68
N THR A 140 3.89 -0.77 -32.12
CA THR A 140 2.97 -1.88 -32.39
C THR A 140 2.62 -1.94 -33.88
N SER A 141 2.30 -0.80 -34.51
CA SER A 141 1.97 -0.75 -35.94
C SER A 141 3.17 -1.17 -36.80
N GLN A 142 4.37 -0.68 -36.49
CA GLN A 142 5.59 -1.04 -37.21
C GLN A 142 5.92 -2.53 -37.08
N LEU A 143 5.73 -3.14 -35.91
CA LEU A 143 5.92 -4.58 -35.72
C LEU A 143 4.95 -5.40 -36.59
N VAL A 144 3.68 -5.00 -36.63
CA VAL A 144 2.68 -5.66 -37.48
C VAL A 144 3.04 -5.51 -38.96
N ASP A 145 3.50 -4.34 -39.39
CA ASP A 145 3.93 -4.11 -40.77
C ASP A 145 5.12 -4.99 -41.16
N VAL A 146 6.11 -5.15 -40.28
CA VAL A 146 7.25 -6.06 -40.50
C VAL A 146 6.77 -7.50 -40.64
N ILE A 147 5.86 -7.96 -39.77
CA ILE A 147 5.30 -9.32 -39.88
C ILE A 147 4.56 -9.48 -41.21
N ASN A 148 3.72 -8.51 -41.57
CA ASN A 148 2.96 -8.54 -42.82
C ASN A 148 3.87 -8.54 -44.05
N GLN A 149 4.97 -7.78 -44.04
CA GLN A 149 5.98 -7.84 -45.11
C GLN A 149 6.59 -9.23 -45.23
N VAL A 150 6.90 -9.92 -44.13
CA VAL A 150 7.40 -11.30 -44.20
C VAL A 150 6.32 -12.24 -44.73
N ILE A 151 5.06 -12.08 -44.32
CA ILE A 151 3.94 -12.89 -44.82
C ILE A 151 3.78 -12.72 -46.33
N THR A 152 3.62 -11.48 -46.79
CA THR A 152 3.31 -11.20 -48.20
C THR A 152 4.50 -11.40 -49.11
N ASN A 153 5.71 -11.01 -48.68
CA ASN A 153 6.88 -10.99 -49.55
C ASN A 153 7.79 -12.20 -49.37
N VAL A 154 7.67 -12.97 -48.28
CA VAL A 154 8.48 -14.17 -48.05
C VAL A 154 7.63 -15.42 -48.07
N SER A 155 6.65 -15.54 -47.16
CA SER A 155 5.90 -16.79 -46.97
C SER A 155 4.89 -17.08 -48.08
N ASN A 156 4.24 -16.05 -48.63
CA ASN A 156 3.24 -16.19 -49.69
C ASN A 156 3.84 -16.12 -51.11
N ILE A 157 5.14 -15.81 -51.27
CA ILE A 157 5.82 -15.80 -52.57
C ILE A 157 6.55 -17.12 -52.83
N ASN A 158 6.17 -17.79 -53.92
CA ASN A 158 6.88 -18.98 -54.39
C ASN A 158 8.23 -18.58 -55.03
N PHE A 159 9.29 -18.56 -54.23
CA PHE A 159 10.65 -18.31 -54.74
C PHE A 159 11.14 -19.42 -55.67
N SER A 160 12.06 -19.08 -56.56
CA SER A 160 12.81 -20.06 -57.37
C SER A 160 13.84 -20.79 -56.49
N PRO A 161 14.16 -22.07 -56.77
CA PRO A 161 15.20 -22.82 -56.05
C PRO A 161 16.56 -22.12 -55.95
N ASN A 162 16.85 -21.19 -56.87
CA ASN A 162 18.11 -20.43 -56.90
C ASN A 162 18.15 -19.27 -55.88
N PHE A 163 17.04 -18.94 -55.21
CA PHE A 163 16.93 -17.86 -54.23
C PHE A 163 17.02 -18.37 -52.78
N ALA A 164 18.11 -19.07 -52.44
CA ALA A 164 18.44 -19.33 -51.04
C ALA A 164 18.88 -18.02 -50.36
N PRO A 165 18.47 -17.71 -49.11
CA PRO A 165 17.78 -18.55 -48.13
C PRO A 165 16.24 -18.46 -48.14
N PHE A 166 15.63 -17.67 -49.02
CA PHE A 166 14.18 -17.44 -49.04
C PHE A 166 13.38 -18.59 -49.68
N TYR A 167 14.05 -19.47 -50.40
CA TYR A 167 13.45 -20.68 -50.96
C TYR A 167 13.36 -21.82 -49.93
N TYR A 168 12.14 -22.17 -49.53
CA TYR A 168 11.84 -23.34 -48.71
C TYR A 168 10.49 -23.97 -49.13
N ASN A 169 10.45 -24.64 -50.29
CA ASN A 169 9.34 -25.48 -50.83
C ASN A 169 7.92 -25.23 -50.25
N GLN A 170 7.31 -24.08 -50.58
CA GLN A 170 6.06 -23.60 -49.98
C GLN A 170 4.81 -24.23 -50.60
N SER A 171 4.41 -25.39 -50.10
CA SER A 171 3.30 -26.19 -50.67
C SER A 171 1.96 -26.05 -49.90
N GLY A 172 1.74 -24.96 -49.16
CA GLY A 172 0.53 -24.70 -48.36
C GLY A 172 -0.43 -23.62 -48.89
N PRO A 173 -1.63 -23.44 -48.30
CA PRO A 173 -2.53 -22.32 -48.60
C PRO A 173 -1.90 -20.98 -48.18
N LEU A 174 -2.30 -19.88 -48.81
CA LEU A 174 -1.77 -18.55 -48.46
C LEU A 174 -2.06 -18.22 -46.99
N MET A 175 -1.04 -17.71 -46.31
CA MET A 175 -1.15 -17.33 -44.91
C MET A 175 -1.84 -15.96 -44.81
N PRO A 176 -2.85 -15.81 -43.94
CA PRO A 176 -3.52 -14.53 -43.73
C PRO A 176 -2.58 -13.55 -43.01
N THR A 177 -2.72 -12.27 -43.34
CA THR A 177 -1.95 -11.18 -42.73
C THR A 177 -2.42 -10.89 -41.31
N LEU A 178 -1.53 -10.34 -40.50
CA LEU A 178 -1.85 -9.85 -39.17
C LEU A 178 -2.62 -8.52 -39.28
N CYS A 179 -3.65 -8.39 -38.48
CA CYS A 179 -4.40 -7.15 -38.35
C CYS A 179 -3.56 -6.11 -37.61
N THR A 180 -3.33 -4.96 -38.24
CA THR A 180 -2.85 -3.77 -37.54
C THR A 180 -4.01 -3.22 -36.70
N PRO A 181 -3.88 -3.04 -35.38
CA PRO A 181 -4.99 -2.55 -34.55
C PRO A 181 -5.27 -1.04 -34.75
N PHE A 182 -4.39 -0.33 -35.46
CA PHE A 182 -4.46 1.12 -35.64
C PHE A 182 -4.50 1.53 -37.11
N ASN A 183 -5.09 2.69 -37.37
CA ASN A 183 -5.00 3.42 -38.64
C ASN A 183 -3.68 4.22 -38.73
N SER A 184 -3.41 4.83 -39.89
CA SER A 184 -2.21 5.68 -40.11
C SER A 184 -2.14 6.91 -39.20
N ASP A 185 -3.27 7.32 -38.62
CA ASP A 185 -3.38 8.40 -37.63
C ASP A 185 -3.38 7.88 -36.17
N LEU A 186 -3.06 6.59 -35.97
CA LEU A 186 -3.02 5.89 -34.68
C LEU A 186 -4.39 5.76 -33.97
N THR A 187 -5.49 6.03 -34.67
CA THR A 187 -6.84 5.72 -34.18
C THR A 187 -7.13 4.23 -34.27
N ASP A 188 -7.94 3.72 -33.36
CA ASP A 188 -8.27 2.30 -33.31
C ASP A 188 -9.09 1.91 -34.54
N ARG A 189 -8.79 0.75 -35.13
CA ARG A 189 -9.50 0.23 -36.30
C ARG A 189 -9.95 -1.21 -36.10
N ALA A 190 -11.07 -1.56 -36.72
CA ALA A 190 -11.50 -2.95 -36.82
C ALA A 190 -10.71 -3.66 -37.92
N CYS A 191 -10.39 -4.94 -37.68
CA CYS A 191 -9.70 -5.78 -38.64
C CYS A 191 -10.54 -6.02 -39.90
N ALA A 192 -9.89 -5.97 -41.07
CA ALA A 192 -10.53 -6.24 -42.34
C ALA A 192 -10.77 -7.75 -42.53
N THR A 193 -11.70 -8.10 -43.44
CA THR A 193 -11.96 -9.50 -43.78
C THR A 193 -10.70 -10.16 -44.36
N GLY A 194 -10.24 -11.24 -43.72
CA GLY A 194 -9.03 -11.98 -44.12
C GLY A 194 -7.78 -11.62 -43.32
N GLU A 195 -7.83 -10.61 -42.46
CA GLU A 195 -6.80 -10.35 -41.45
C GLU A 195 -7.05 -11.21 -40.20
N VAL A 196 -5.97 -11.53 -39.46
CA VAL A 196 -6.06 -12.24 -38.17
C VAL A 196 -5.76 -11.28 -37.04
N ASP A 197 -6.59 -11.32 -36.00
CA ASP A 197 -6.38 -10.55 -34.77
C ASP A 197 -5.11 -11.00 -34.02
N LEU A 198 -4.46 -10.05 -33.33
CA LEU A 198 -3.30 -10.29 -32.48
C LEU A 198 -3.52 -11.43 -31.46
N SER A 199 -4.72 -11.54 -30.88
CA SER A 199 -5.03 -12.57 -29.88
C SER A 199 -5.01 -14.00 -30.45
N ASN A 200 -5.35 -14.15 -31.72
CA ASN A 200 -5.59 -15.45 -32.36
C ASN A 200 -4.52 -15.80 -33.40
N ALA A 201 -3.68 -14.85 -33.81
CA ALA A 201 -2.69 -15.02 -34.88
C ALA A 201 -1.79 -16.24 -34.70
N ILE A 202 -1.27 -16.45 -33.48
CA ILE A 202 -0.38 -17.58 -33.18
C ILE A 202 -1.08 -18.93 -33.42
N GLN A 203 -2.34 -19.05 -33.00
CA GLN A 203 -3.11 -20.28 -33.19
C GLN A 203 -3.45 -20.52 -34.66
N VAL A 204 -3.82 -19.47 -35.40
CA VAL A 204 -4.15 -19.57 -36.83
C VAL A 204 -2.90 -19.95 -37.65
N TRP A 205 -1.77 -19.27 -37.44
CA TRP A 205 -0.54 -19.50 -38.19
C TRP A 205 0.13 -20.84 -37.90
N ARG A 206 -0.15 -21.47 -36.75
CA ARG A 206 0.34 -22.81 -36.44
C ARG A 206 -0.05 -23.84 -37.51
N ASN A 207 -1.20 -23.67 -38.15
CA ASN A 207 -1.68 -24.54 -39.23
C ASN A 207 -0.90 -24.39 -40.55
N TYR A 208 -0.01 -23.40 -40.65
CA TYR A 208 0.78 -23.11 -41.85
C TYR A 208 2.25 -23.50 -41.69
N VAL A 209 2.63 -24.04 -40.52
CA VAL A 209 4.00 -24.45 -40.22
C VAL A 209 4.31 -25.79 -40.89
N CYS A 210 5.41 -25.84 -41.63
CA CYS A 210 5.91 -27.09 -42.21
C CYS A 210 6.92 -27.78 -41.28
N GLN A 211 7.10 -29.10 -41.45
CA GLN A 211 8.27 -29.80 -40.94
C GLN A 211 9.46 -29.51 -41.86
N VAL A 212 10.65 -29.34 -41.28
CA VAL A 212 11.87 -28.98 -42.03
C VAL A 212 12.87 -30.14 -42.07
N SER A 213 13.58 -30.28 -43.17
CA SER A 213 14.75 -31.16 -43.31
C SER A 213 15.96 -30.60 -42.53
N SER A 214 17.05 -31.38 -42.46
CA SER A 214 18.34 -30.91 -41.93
C SER A 214 18.91 -29.70 -42.67
N SER A 215 18.47 -29.46 -43.92
CA SER A 215 18.85 -28.29 -44.72
C SER A 215 17.90 -27.10 -44.58
N GLY A 216 16.90 -27.17 -43.69
CA GLY A 216 15.97 -26.07 -43.43
C GLY A 216 14.84 -25.91 -44.45
N VAL A 217 14.63 -26.92 -45.32
CA VAL A 217 13.61 -26.89 -46.37
C VAL A 217 12.35 -27.62 -45.89
N CYS A 218 11.17 -27.07 -46.20
CA CYS A 218 9.89 -27.72 -45.89
C CYS A 218 9.77 -29.10 -46.57
N THR A 219 9.51 -30.14 -45.78
CA THR A 219 9.22 -31.51 -46.25
C THR A 219 7.73 -31.80 -46.33
N THR A 220 6.92 -31.12 -45.50
CA THR A 220 5.46 -31.20 -45.50
C THR A 220 4.82 -29.96 -46.13
N THR A 221 3.53 -30.04 -46.44
CA THR A 221 2.73 -28.88 -46.86
C THR A 221 2.75 -27.80 -45.78
N GLY A 222 3.13 -26.58 -46.16
CA GLY A 222 3.21 -25.41 -45.28
C GLY A 222 3.86 -24.22 -45.98
N ARG A 223 3.85 -23.07 -45.32
CA ARG A 223 4.32 -21.77 -45.85
C ARG A 223 5.34 -21.09 -44.94
N VAL A 224 5.55 -21.63 -43.73
CA VAL A 224 6.42 -21.03 -42.72
C VAL A 224 7.24 -22.13 -42.05
N THR A 225 8.54 -21.89 -41.86
CA THR A 225 9.41 -22.79 -41.09
C THR A 225 9.22 -22.56 -39.59
N PRO A 226 9.54 -23.54 -38.73
CA PRO A 226 9.44 -23.37 -37.27
C PRO A 226 10.21 -22.14 -36.75
N THR A 227 11.36 -21.82 -37.35
CA THR A 227 12.17 -20.65 -36.98
C THR A 227 11.44 -19.34 -37.25
N ILE A 228 10.88 -19.17 -38.46
CA ILE A 228 10.14 -17.95 -38.82
C ILE A 228 8.87 -17.84 -37.97
N TYR A 229 8.17 -18.95 -37.76
CA TYR A 229 6.98 -18.98 -36.90
C TYR A 229 7.28 -18.52 -35.47
N ASN A 230 8.39 -18.98 -34.88
CA ASN A 230 8.78 -18.56 -33.52
C ASN A 230 9.11 -17.07 -33.47
N GLN A 231 9.79 -16.52 -34.48
CA GLN A 231 10.08 -15.08 -34.55
C GLN A 231 8.81 -14.24 -34.71
N MET A 232 7.91 -14.64 -35.60
CA MET A 232 6.61 -13.98 -35.76
C MET A 232 5.78 -14.06 -34.49
N SER A 233 5.76 -15.22 -33.82
CA SER A 233 5.02 -15.41 -32.56
C SER A 233 5.56 -14.52 -31.44
N ALA A 234 6.87 -14.34 -31.34
CA ALA A 234 7.48 -13.42 -30.38
C ALA A 234 7.04 -11.96 -30.65
N ALA A 235 7.08 -11.54 -31.92
CA ALA A 235 6.65 -10.20 -32.32
C ALA A 235 5.15 -9.97 -32.08
N VAL A 236 4.30 -10.97 -32.32
CA VAL A 236 2.86 -10.92 -31.98
C VAL A 236 2.65 -10.77 -30.47
N ASN A 237 3.36 -11.54 -29.64
CA ASN A 237 3.24 -11.43 -28.19
C ASN A 237 3.63 -10.03 -27.68
N VAL A 238 4.70 -9.44 -28.21
CA VAL A 238 5.11 -8.06 -27.88
C VAL A 238 4.04 -7.07 -28.32
N SER A 239 3.57 -7.18 -29.57
CA SER A 239 2.53 -6.30 -30.12
C SER A 239 1.22 -6.39 -29.33
N TYR A 240 0.83 -7.61 -28.93
CA TYR A 240 -0.33 -7.84 -28.08
C TYR A 240 -0.14 -7.22 -26.70
N GLY A 241 1.04 -7.37 -26.09
CA GLY A 241 1.36 -6.77 -24.80
C GLY A 241 1.28 -5.24 -24.83
N LEU A 242 1.90 -4.61 -25.83
CA LEU A 242 1.87 -3.15 -26.02
C LEU A 242 0.46 -2.62 -26.30
N TYR A 243 -0.32 -3.34 -27.11
CA TYR A 243 -1.71 -2.98 -27.42
C TYR A 243 -2.63 -3.11 -26.20
N HIS A 244 -2.56 -4.24 -25.50
CA HIS A 244 -3.50 -4.56 -24.43
C HIS A 244 -3.15 -3.87 -23.11
N TYR A 245 -1.88 -3.84 -22.73
CA TYR A 245 -1.42 -3.26 -21.46
C TYR A 245 -0.95 -1.80 -21.59
N GLY A 246 -0.74 -1.29 -22.81
CA GLY A 246 -0.27 0.08 -23.04
C GLY A 246 -1.07 1.15 -22.30
N PRO A 247 -2.41 1.20 -22.41
CA PRO A 247 -3.22 2.18 -21.71
C PRO A 247 -3.06 2.12 -20.19
N PHE A 248 -3.07 0.91 -19.62
CA PHE A 248 -2.89 0.71 -18.18
C PHE A 248 -1.50 1.16 -17.70
N LEU A 249 -0.45 0.89 -18.47
CA LEU A 249 0.91 1.32 -18.14
C LEU A 249 1.05 2.85 -18.15
N VAL A 250 0.31 3.52 -19.03
CA VAL A 250 0.28 4.99 -19.14
C VAL A 250 -0.51 5.62 -17.99
N ASP A 251 -1.63 5.00 -17.57
CA ASP A 251 -2.38 5.41 -16.38
C ASP A 251 -1.57 5.23 -15.08
N LEU A 252 -0.60 4.31 -15.07
CA LEU A 252 0.37 4.20 -13.97
C LEU A 252 1.43 5.30 -14.04
N GLU A 253 1.82 5.72 -15.23
CA GLU A 253 2.82 6.76 -15.50
C GLU A 253 2.32 8.15 -15.09
N ASP A 254 1.06 8.48 -15.40
CA ASP A 254 0.48 9.81 -15.14
C ASP A 254 0.04 10.03 -13.67
N CYS A 255 0.10 8.96 -12.87
CA CYS A 255 -0.27 8.89 -11.47
C CYS A 255 -1.68 9.39 -11.15
N VAL A 256 -2.61 9.37 -12.10
CA VAL A 256 -4.03 9.71 -11.86
C VAL A 256 -4.59 8.80 -10.76
N PHE A 257 -4.24 7.51 -10.77
CA PHE A 257 -4.61 6.57 -9.71
C PHE A 257 -4.17 7.05 -8.32
N VAL A 258 -2.93 7.53 -8.19
CA VAL A 258 -2.37 7.98 -6.91
C VAL A 258 -3.02 9.30 -6.48
N ARG A 259 -3.22 10.23 -7.41
CA ARG A 259 -3.93 11.50 -7.15
C ARG A 259 -5.34 11.27 -6.64
N GLN A 260 -6.08 10.36 -7.28
CA GLN A 260 -7.43 10.01 -6.87
C GLN A 260 -7.43 9.42 -5.45
N THR A 261 -6.52 8.48 -5.19
CA THR A 261 -6.39 7.84 -3.87
C THR A 261 -6.07 8.85 -2.76
N PHE A 262 -5.14 9.78 -2.99
CA PHE A 262 -4.82 10.81 -2.00
C PHE A 262 -5.94 11.83 -1.81
N SER A 263 -6.64 12.19 -2.89
CA SER A 263 -7.83 13.03 -2.80
C SER A 263 -8.91 12.38 -1.93
N ASP A 264 -9.16 11.08 -2.11
CA ASP A 264 -10.13 10.32 -1.32
C ASP A 264 -9.68 10.18 0.15
N ILE A 265 -8.39 9.92 0.40
CA ILE A 265 -7.84 9.88 1.77
C ILE A 265 -7.99 11.23 2.46
N TYR A 266 -7.65 12.32 1.76
CA TYR A 266 -7.78 13.67 2.29
C TYR A 266 -9.25 14.03 2.57
N GLY A 267 -10.17 13.70 1.66
CA GLY A 267 -11.58 14.02 1.81
C GLY A 267 -12.31 13.21 2.89
N TYR A 268 -12.08 11.89 2.91
CA TYR A 268 -12.88 10.97 3.73
C TYR A 268 -12.19 10.52 5.03
N HIS A 269 -10.86 10.40 5.05
CA HIS A 269 -10.14 9.80 6.17
C HIS A 269 -9.44 10.82 7.06
N CYS A 270 -8.80 11.84 6.48
CA CYS A 270 -8.05 12.85 7.21
C CYS A 270 -8.87 13.62 8.28
N PRO A 271 -10.10 14.10 8.01
CA PRO A 271 -10.91 14.78 9.02
C PRO A 271 -11.22 13.88 10.22
N GLY A 272 -11.50 12.60 9.94
CA GLY A 272 -11.76 11.59 10.97
C GLY A 272 -10.54 11.32 11.83
N LEU A 273 -9.39 11.03 11.21
CA LEU A 273 -8.14 10.77 11.94
C LEU A 273 -7.74 11.98 12.81
N GLN A 274 -7.84 13.19 12.27
CA GLN A 274 -7.51 14.41 13.01
C GLN A 274 -8.44 14.57 14.23
N ARG A 275 -9.76 14.43 14.02
CA ARG A 275 -10.78 14.55 15.07
C ARG A 275 -10.61 13.50 16.17
N TYR A 276 -10.44 12.24 15.82
CA TYR A 276 -10.32 11.16 16.81
C TYR A 276 -8.95 11.18 17.50
N GLY A 277 -7.87 11.51 16.80
CA GLY A 277 -6.57 11.72 17.40
C GLY A 277 -6.59 12.84 18.45
N GLU A 278 -7.31 13.93 18.14
CA GLU A 278 -7.52 15.03 19.09
C GLU A 278 -8.27 14.57 20.35
N TRP A 279 -9.38 13.85 20.17
CA TRP A 279 -10.20 13.36 21.27
C TRP A 279 -9.44 12.40 22.19
N ILE A 280 -8.56 11.56 21.63
CA ILE A 280 -7.77 10.62 22.43
C ILE A 280 -6.79 11.37 23.33
N TYR A 281 -6.00 12.32 22.81
CA TYR A 281 -5.05 13.04 23.68
C TYR A 281 -5.79 13.91 24.71
N VAL A 282 -6.87 14.61 24.32
CA VAL A 282 -7.69 15.41 25.25
C VAL A 282 -8.28 14.50 26.34
N GLY A 283 -8.81 13.35 25.96
CA GLY A 283 -9.35 12.35 26.88
C GLY A 283 -8.30 11.82 27.86
N LEU A 284 -7.10 11.50 27.38
CA LEU A 284 -5.99 11.05 28.22
C LEU A 284 -5.56 12.11 29.24
N VAL A 285 -5.47 13.38 28.83
CA VAL A 285 -5.14 14.50 29.73
C VAL A 285 -6.24 14.73 30.77
N LEU A 286 -7.52 14.67 30.37
CA LEU A 286 -8.64 14.84 31.28
C LEU A 286 -8.70 13.72 32.33
N VAL A 287 -8.56 12.47 31.91
CA VAL A 287 -8.60 11.32 32.81
C VAL A 287 -7.39 11.33 33.75
N SER A 288 -6.19 11.65 33.26
CA SER A 288 -4.99 11.73 34.10
C SER A 288 -5.11 12.83 35.17
N ALA A 289 -5.65 14.00 34.81
CA ALA A 289 -5.92 15.09 35.75
C ALA A 289 -6.97 14.68 36.81
N ALA A 290 -8.05 14.02 36.40
CA ALA A 290 -9.09 13.55 37.31
C ALA A 290 -8.56 12.51 38.31
N VAL A 291 -7.78 11.53 37.85
CA VAL A 291 -7.16 10.52 38.71
C VAL A 291 -6.15 11.18 39.65
N MET A 292 -5.33 12.11 39.17
CA MET A 292 -4.38 12.85 40.01
C MET A 292 -5.09 13.57 41.17
N LEU A 293 -6.18 14.29 40.90
CA LEU A 293 -6.98 14.96 41.92
C LEU A 293 -7.59 13.94 42.90
N SER A 294 -8.12 12.82 42.40
CA SER A 294 -8.67 11.75 43.25
C SER A 294 -7.64 11.18 44.22
N LEU A 295 -6.42 10.91 43.75
CA LEU A 295 -5.33 10.41 44.58
C LEU A 295 -4.94 11.42 45.66
N VAL A 296 -4.83 12.71 45.31
CA VAL A 296 -4.52 13.78 46.27
C VAL A 296 -5.60 13.86 47.36
N PHE A 297 -6.88 13.82 46.98
CA PHE A 297 -7.97 13.82 47.94
C PHE A 297 -7.95 12.61 48.87
N TRP A 298 -7.62 11.41 48.37
CA TRP A 298 -7.50 10.22 49.22
C TRP A 298 -6.37 10.33 50.23
N VAL A 299 -5.23 10.89 49.84
CA VAL A 299 -4.09 11.12 50.74
C VAL A 299 -4.47 12.12 51.85
N ILE A 300 -5.12 13.23 51.50
CA ILE A 300 -5.58 14.24 52.46
C ILE A 300 -6.61 13.65 53.42
N TYR A 301 -7.63 12.98 52.89
CA TYR A 301 -8.69 12.36 53.69
C TYR A 301 -8.14 11.28 54.63
N GLY A 302 -7.25 10.41 54.13
CA GLY A 302 -6.59 9.39 54.94
C GLY A 302 -5.76 9.99 56.08
N ARG A 303 -5.04 11.09 55.82
CA ARG A 303 -4.27 11.83 56.82
C ARG A 303 -5.18 12.50 57.86
N GLU A 304 -6.26 13.16 57.44
CA GLU A 304 -7.16 13.83 58.36
C GLU A 304 -7.89 12.83 59.28
N ARG A 305 -8.38 11.72 58.70
CA ARG A 305 -8.97 10.63 59.49
C ARG A 305 -7.99 10.08 60.52
N ARG A 306 -6.71 9.94 60.16
CA ARG A 306 -5.65 9.54 61.09
C ARG A 306 -5.54 10.54 62.23
N HIS A 307 -5.42 11.83 61.96
CA HIS A 307 -5.39 12.86 63.01
C HIS A 307 -6.60 12.76 63.94
N ARG A 308 -7.82 12.59 63.41
CA ARG A 308 -9.04 12.41 64.22
C ARG A 308 -8.98 11.19 65.13
N VAL A 309 -8.48 10.04 64.65
CA VAL A 309 -8.34 8.81 65.46
C VAL A 309 -7.26 8.96 66.54
N TYR A 310 -6.09 9.48 66.19
CA TYR A 310 -5.00 9.70 67.16
C TYR A 310 -5.41 10.73 68.25
N THR A 311 -6.05 11.83 67.88
CA THR A 311 -6.55 12.82 68.86
C THR A 311 -7.60 12.22 69.79
N LYS A 312 -8.55 11.41 69.28
CA LYS A 312 -9.53 10.71 70.12
C LYS A 312 -8.87 9.71 71.08
N ALA A 313 -7.86 8.96 70.62
CA ALA A 313 -7.13 8.01 71.46
C ALA A 313 -6.32 8.71 72.58
N ILE A 314 -5.69 9.85 72.28
CA ILE A 314 -4.99 10.67 73.26
C ILE A 314 -5.97 11.22 74.30
N MET A 315 -7.11 11.78 73.86
CA MET A 315 -8.16 12.30 74.75
C MET A 315 -8.74 11.22 75.67
N ALA A 316 -8.96 10.00 75.16
CA ALA A 316 -9.43 8.87 75.95
C ALA A 316 -8.40 8.43 77.02
N LYS A 317 -7.09 8.52 76.72
CA LYS A 317 -6.01 8.20 77.65
C LYS A 317 -5.79 9.28 78.71
N SER A 318 -6.14 10.54 78.43
CA SER A 318 -6.00 11.66 79.36
C SER A 318 -7.22 11.90 80.26
N ALA A 319 -8.30 11.13 80.12
CA ALA A 319 -9.46 11.23 81.00
C ALA A 319 -9.11 10.68 82.40
N PRO A 320 -9.16 11.47 83.48
CA PRO A 320 -8.83 11.00 84.82
C PRO A 320 -9.86 9.97 85.30
N GLY A 321 -9.37 8.83 85.80
CA GLY A 321 -10.19 7.82 86.46
C GLY A 321 -10.87 8.42 87.69
N PHE A 322 -12.19 8.54 87.63
CA PHE A 322 -13.01 8.94 88.77
C PHE A 322 -13.24 7.69 89.65
N GLU A 323 -12.24 7.31 90.44
CA GLU A 323 -12.41 6.31 91.49
C GLU A 323 -12.90 7.05 92.74
N GLY A 324 -14.22 7.11 92.85
CA GLY A 324 -14.92 7.68 94.00
C GLY A 324 -14.76 6.76 95.22
N ASP A 325 -14.06 7.30 96.20
CA ASP A 325 -13.96 6.80 97.56
C ASP A 325 -15.37 6.58 98.17
N LYS A 326 -15.62 5.39 98.72
CA LYS A 326 -16.79 5.09 99.56
C LYS A 326 -16.34 4.27 100.77
N ASN A 327 -16.03 4.99 101.84
CA ASN A 327 -16.08 4.66 103.26
C ASN A 327 -16.40 3.21 103.67
N THR A 328 -15.46 2.57 104.38
CA THR A 328 -15.66 2.19 105.80
C THR A 328 -14.31 2.06 106.50
#